data_AF-A0A2E1WGM2-F1
#
_entry.id   AF-A0A2E1WGM2-F1
#
_cell.length_a   1.000
_cell.length_b   1.000
_cell.length_c   1.000
_cell.angle_alpha   90.00
_cell.angle_beta   90.00
_cell.angle_gamma   90.00
#
_symmetry.space_group_name_H-M   'P 1'
#
loop_
_entity.id
_entity.type
_entity.pdbx_description
1 polymer ?
#
loop_
_entity_poly.entity_id
_entity_poly.type
_entity_poly.pdbx_seq_one_letter_code
_entity_poly.pdbx_strand_id
1 'polypeptide(L)' 'MKKSLEENNIALGAAFGVVFGIILGAAIDNVGLGIALGIALGAGVGSTLKNKSK' A
#
# COMPACT_ATOMS: atom_id res chain seq x y z
N MET A 1 -18.11 -7.16 -13.45
CA MET A 1 -17.21 -7.86 -12.51
C MET A 1 -15.82 -7.24 -12.33
N LYS A 2 -15.39 -6.19 -13.06
CA LYS A 2 -14.03 -5.62 -12.92
C LYS A 2 -13.74 -4.90 -11.58
N LYS A 3 -14.78 -4.36 -10.92
CA LYS A 3 -14.65 -3.58 -9.67
C LYS A 3 -14.07 -4.37 -8.48
N SER A 4 -14.35 -5.68 -8.37
CA SER A 4 -13.81 -6.49 -7.28
C SER A 4 -12.30 -6.68 -7.42
N LEU A 5 -11.79 -7.02 -8.61
CA LEU A 5 -10.35 -7.16 -8.86
C LEU A 5 -9.58 -5.83 -8.69
N GLU A 6 -10.24 -4.70 -8.97
CA GLU A 6 -9.68 -3.36 -8.84
C GLU A 6 -9.46 -2.94 -7.38
N GLU A 7 -10.43 -3.20 -6.49
CA GLU A 7 -10.26 -3.00 -5.05
C GLU A 7 -9.22 -3.96 -4.48
N ASN A 8 -9.15 -5.19 -4.99
CA ASN A 8 -8.18 -6.18 -4.52
C ASN A 8 -6.73 -5.70 -4.70
N ASN A 9 -6.36 -5.07 -5.82
CA ASN A 9 -4.98 -4.62 -6.02
C ASN A 9 -4.58 -3.43 -5.12
N ILE A 10 -5.50 -2.48 -4.90
CA ILE A 10 -5.25 -1.34 -4.00
C ILE A 10 -5.22 -1.82 -2.54
N ALA A 11 -6.16 -2.68 -2.15
CA ALA A 11 -6.21 -3.26 -0.80
C ALA A 11 -4.99 -4.13 -0.52
N LEU A 12 -4.55 -4.94 -1.48
CA LEU A 12 -3.34 -5.76 -1.39
C LEU A 12 -2.09 -4.87 -1.26
N GLY A 13 -2.00 -3.83 -2.10
CA GLY A 13 -0.92 -2.84 -2.03
C GLY A 13 -0.88 -2.14 -0.67
N ALA A 14 -2.01 -1.68 -0.14
CA ALA A 14 -2.11 -1.07 1.17
C ALA A 14 -1.73 -2.03 2.30
N ALA A 15 -2.16 -3.31 2.22
CA ALA A 15 -1.82 -4.33 3.22
C ALA A 15 -0.30 -4.59 3.27
N PHE A 16 0.36 -4.75 2.13
CA PHE A 16 1.82 -4.82 2.07
C PHE A 16 2.47 -3.52 2.55
N GLY A 17 1.87 -2.38 2.20
CA GLY A 17 2.25 -1.06 2.66
C GLY A 17 2.31 -0.95 4.18
N VAL A 18 1.32 -1.48 4.91
CA VAL A 18 1.33 -1.51 6.38
C VAL A 18 2.52 -2.30 6.91
N VAL A 19 2.75 -3.51 6.39
CA VAL A 19 3.84 -4.38 6.86
C VAL A 19 5.20 -3.71 6.68
N PHE A 20 5.48 -3.19 5.49
CA PHE A 20 6.72 -2.45 5.22
C PHE A 20 6.80 -1.13 5.99
N GLY A 21 5.66 -0.46 6.17
CA GLY A 21 5.56 0.78 6.93
C GLY A 21 5.91 0.59 8.41
N ILE A 22 5.51 -0.52 9.02
CA ILE A 22 5.90 -0.87 10.39
C ILE A 22 7.42 -1.10 10.46
N ILE A 23 7.99 -1.85 9.53
CA ILE A 23 9.44 -2.14 9.48
C ILE A 23 10.25 -0.85 9.32
N LEU A 24 9.89 -0.01 8.34
CA LEU A 24 10.55 1.28 8.10
C LEU A 24 10.35 2.25 9.27
N GLY A 25 9.12 2.31 9.81
CA GLY A 25 8.78 3.14 10.95
C GLY A 25 9.55 2.76 12.21
N ALA A 26 9.75 1.46 12.46
CA ALA A 26 10.60 0.96 13.53
C ALA A 26 12.08 1.34 13.31
N ALA A 27 12.56 1.34 12.07
CA ALA A 27 13.95 1.72 11.76
C ALA A 27 14.24 3.21 11.96
N ILE A 28 13.22 4.07 11.93
CA ILE A 28 13.34 5.53 12.15
C ILE A 28 12.77 5.98 13.52
N ASP A 29 12.48 5.04 14.43
CA ASP A 29 11.81 5.27 15.72
C ASP A 29 10.49 6.06 15.62
N ASN A 30 9.81 5.98 14.47
CA ASN A 30 8.52 6.62 14.23
C ASN A 30 7.60 5.71 13.42
N VAL A 31 6.99 4.76 14.14
CA VAL A 31 6.06 3.77 13.57
C VAL A 31 4.83 4.43 12.93
N GLY A 32 4.33 5.52 13.52
CA GLY A 32 3.18 6.25 12.98
C GLY A 32 3.45 6.82 11.58
N LEU A 33 4.60 7.49 11.42
CA LEU A 33 5.04 8.00 10.12
C LEU A 33 5.28 6.84 9.13
N GLY A 34 5.93 5.77 9.58
CA GLY A 34 6.23 4.60 8.76
C GLY A 34 4.97 3.95 8.20
N ILE A 35 3.95 3.72 9.04
CA ILE A 35 2.66 3.14 8.60
C ILE A 35 1.97 4.06 7.60
N ALA A 36 1.92 5.37 7.86
CA ALA A 36 1.30 6.33 6.95
C ALA A 36 1.99 6.35 5.58
N LEU A 37 3.33 6.39 5.55
CA LEU A 37 4.11 6.31 4.31
C LEU A 37 3.90 4.98 3.60
N GLY A 38 3.97 3.88 4.34
CA GLY A 38 3.83 2.53 3.82
C GLY A 38 2.49 2.33 3.14
N ILE A 39 1.37 2.71 3.79
CA ILE A 39 0.03 2.65 3.20
C ILE A 39 -0.05 3.52 1.94
N ALA A 40 0.44 4.77 2.00
CA ALA A 40 0.38 5.69 0.86
C ALA A 40 1.14 5.16 -0.37
N LEU A 41 2.35 4.64 -0.16
CA LEU A 41 3.17 4.02 -1.21
C LEU A 41 2.54 2.73 -1.72
N GLY A 42 2.09 1.85 -0.83
CA GLY A 42 1.46 0.57 -1.18
C GLY A 42 0.16 0.74 -1.98
N ALA A 43 -0.73 1.63 -1.51
CA ALA A 43 -1.96 1.97 -2.22
C ALA A 43 -1.68 2.69 -3.56
N GLY A 44 -0.66 3.56 -3.60
CA GLY A 44 -0.20 4.21 -4.82
C GLY A 44 0.27 3.22 -5.88
N VAL A 45 1.10 2.25 -5.50
CA VAL A 45 1.56 1.17 -6.38
C VAL A 45 0.39 0.30 -6.85
N GLY A 46 -0.51 -0.09 -5.93
CA GLY A 46 -1.73 -0.83 -6.27
C GLY A 46 -2.63 -0.08 -7.26
N SER A 47 -2.71 1.25 -7.14
CA SER A 47 -3.43 2.14 -8.06
C SER A 47 -2.76 2.24 -9.44
N THR A 48 -1.42 2.29 -9.51
CA THR A 48 -0.69 2.28 -10.78
C THR A 48 -0.81 0.93 -11.51
N LEU A 49 -0.75 -0.18 -10.78
CA LEU A 49 -0.98 -1.53 -11.33
C LEU A 49 -2.39 -1.66 -11.92
N LYS A 50 -3.40 -1.09 -11.25
CA LYS A 50 -4.76 -0.97 -11.78
C LYS A 50 -4.79 -0.22 -13.11
N ASN A 51 -4.02 0.87 -13.26
CA ASN A 51 -4.01 1.67 -14.48
C ASN A 51 -3.32 0.98 -15.67
N LYS A 52 -2.38 0.07 -15.42
CA LYS A 52 -1.66 -0.67 -16.49
C LYS A 52 -2.46 -1.88 -17.03
N SER A 53 -3.43 -2.40 -16.27
CA SER A 53 -4.25 -3.54 -16.66
C SER A 53 -5.54 -3.17 -17.41
N LYS A 54 -5.76 -1.88 -17.71
CA LYS A 54 -6.91 -1.38 -18.46
C LYS A 54 -6.53 -1.07 -19.91
#